data_AF-A0A945IUA4-F1
#
_entry.id   AF-A0A945IUA4-F1
#
_cell.length_a   1.000
_cell.length_b   1.000
_cell.length_c   1.000
_cell.angle_alpha   90.00
_cell.angle_beta   90.00
_cell.angle_gamma   90.00
#
_symmetry.space_group_name_H-M   'P 1'
#
loop_
_entity.id
_entity.type
_entity.pdbx_description
1 polymer ?
#
loop_
_entity_poly.entity_id
_entity_poly.type
_entity_poly.pdbx_seq_one_letter_code
_entity_poly.pdbx_strand_id
1 'polypeptide(L)'
;MDPQIGRRTWRTLEPIHGAIYFVPEAAEEYARLGFDDWGSGYFASRAAASGAVGAEVVKATFYNFDPGFVERSMDGAWETAAPEQLSAARLIAADRMMRRLAGDMIDSLEPAAAIARTAALAACERPEGRALFAGHAQLGWPEEPHLVLWHAQTLLREFRGDGHIAALTAQGLSGCEALVTHAAAGEISGDVLKSSRQRTDDDWAAAHDSLRSRGWLDAEGAFTDAGRDGRQWIEERTDELAVLPYAAIGEDACAQLRAACRPTSVAMAAAIGFPRRGDD
;
A
#
# COMPACT_ATOMS: atom_id res chain seq x y z
N MET A 1 16.28 13.27 11.11
CA MET A 1 16.04 13.17 9.66
C MET A 1 14.73 13.88 9.35
N ASP A 2 14.70 14.68 8.30
CA ASP A 2 13.47 15.29 7.78
C ASP A 2 12.48 14.21 7.26
N PRO A 3 11.23 14.13 7.77
CA PRO A 3 10.20 13.20 7.29
C PRO A 3 9.98 13.24 5.78
N GLN A 4 10.20 14.39 5.13
CA GLN A 4 10.06 14.51 3.68
C GLN A 4 11.09 13.67 2.92
N ILE A 5 12.27 13.41 3.49
CA ILE A 5 13.25 12.47 2.91
C ILE A 5 12.70 11.04 2.92
N GLY A 6 12.08 10.62 4.02
CA GLY A 6 11.39 9.34 4.13
C GLY A 6 10.27 9.22 3.10
N ARG A 7 9.39 10.22 3.01
CA ARG A 7 8.30 10.28 2.03
C ARG A 7 8.79 10.15 0.58
N ARG A 8 9.85 10.90 0.21
CA ARG A 8 10.45 10.82 -1.14
C ARG A 8 11.05 9.44 -1.44
N THR A 9 11.67 8.82 -0.44
CA THR A 9 12.25 7.48 -0.56
C THR A 9 11.17 6.43 -0.75
N TRP A 10 10.14 6.43 0.12
CA TRP A 10 8.97 5.57 -0.03
C TRP A 10 8.32 5.73 -1.41
N ARG A 11 8.00 6.97 -1.84
CA ARG A 11 7.37 7.25 -3.15
C ARG A 11 8.20 6.71 -4.31
N THR A 12 9.53 6.79 -4.24
CA THR A 12 10.41 6.29 -5.29
C THR A 12 10.32 4.77 -5.41
N LEU A 13 10.22 4.04 -4.30
CA LEU A 13 10.21 2.58 -4.30
C LEU A 13 8.81 1.98 -4.41
N GLU A 14 7.74 2.75 -4.16
CA GLU A 14 6.37 2.23 -4.14
C GLU A 14 5.95 1.46 -5.40
N PRO A 15 6.32 1.85 -6.62
CA PRO A 15 6.00 1.07 -7.81
C PRO A 15 6.59 -0.34 -7.80
N ILE A 16 7.74 -0.57 -7.16
CA ILE A 16 8.39 -1.89 -7.08
C ILE A 16 7.47 -2.90 -6.41
N HIS A 17 6.78 -2.48 -5.36
CA HIS A 17 5.75 -3.31 -4.74
C HIS A 17 4.43 -3.24 -5.47
N GLY A 18 3.94 -2.02 -5.73
CA GLY A 18 2.58 -1.74 -6.18
C GLY A 18 2.20 -2.37 -7.51
N ALA A 19 3.17 -2.64 -8.39
CA ALA A 19 2.93 -3.27 -9.69
C ALA A 19 2.22 -4.63 -9.59
N ILE A 20 2.41 -5.38 -8.50
CA ILE A 20 1.81 -6.71 -8.34
C ILE A 20 0.28 -6.70 -8.43
N TYR A 21 -0.36 -5.57 -8.12
CA TYR A 21 -1.82 -5.45 -8.14
C TYR A 21 -2.42 -5.23 -9.53
N PHE A 22 -1.57 -5.03 -10.55
CA PHE A 22 -1.98 -4.62 -11.90
C PHE A 22 -1.46 -5.54 -13.00
N VAL A 23 -0.71 -6.58 -12.64
CA VAL A 23 -0.06 -7.50 -13.57
C VAL A 23 -0.75 -8.87 -13.56
N PRO A 24 -0.75 -9.60 -14.69
CA PRO A 24 -1.46 -10.88 -14.79
C PRO A 24 -0.85 -11.97 -13.89
N GLU A 25 0.45 -11.91 -13.56
CA GLU A 25 1.13 -12.95 -12.79
C GLU A 25 0.47 -13.21 -11.44
N ALA A 26 0.01 -12.15 -10.75
CA ALA A 26 -0.68 -12.32 -9.48
C ALA A 26 -2.01 -13.07 -9.65
N ALA A 27 -2.83 -12.65 -10.62
CA ALA A 27 -4.10 -13.32 -10.91
C ALA A 27 -3.89 -14.78 -11.34
N GLU A 28 -2.88 -15.06 -12.16
CA GLU A 28 -2.55 -16.42 -12.59
C GLU A 28 -2.11 -17.32 -11.42
N GLU A 29 -1.27 -16.82 -10.51
CA GLU A 29 -0.84 -17.61 -9.34
C GLU A 29 -2.00 -17.85 -8.36
N TYR A 30 -2.88 -16.87 -8.17
CA TYR A 30 -4.02 -17.01 -7.26
C TYR A 30 -5.11 -17.93 -7.84
N ALA A 31 -5.36 -17.88 -9.15
CA ALA A 31 -6.30 -18.78 -9.83
C ALA A 31 -5.88 -20.25 -9.70
N ARG A 32 -4.57 -20.55 -9.68
CA ARG A 32 -4.08 -21.92 -9.42
C ARG A 32 -4.44 -22.46 -8.02
N LEU A 33 -4.73 -21.57 -7.08
CA LEU A 33 -5.19 -21.90 -5.75
C LEU A 33 -6.72 -21.87 -5.62
N GLY A 34 -7.46 -21.57 -6.70
CA GLY A 34 -8.92 -21.50 -6.71
C GLY A 34 -9.52 -20.10 -6.54
N PHE A 35 -8.71 -19.04 -6.64
CA PHE A 35 -9.19 -17.66 -6.60
C PHE A 35 -9.32 -17.09 -8.02
N ASP A 36 -10.49 -17.30 -8.62
CA ASP A 36 -10.75 -16.97 -10.04
C ASP A 36 -11.18 -15.52 -10.28
N ASP A 37 -11.53 -14.77 -9.23
CA ASP A 37 -11.88 -13.36 -9.30
C ASP A 37 -10.84 -12.46 -8.62
N TRP A 38 -10.78 -11.21 -9.08
CA TRP A 38 -9.80 -10.24 -8.57
C TRP A 38 -9.95 -9.96 -7.08
N GLY A 39 -11.18 -9.86 -6.57
CA GLY A 39 -11.44 -9.46 -5.19
C GLY A 39 -10.94 -10.51 -4.20
N SER A 40 -11.37 -11.76 -4.38
CA SER A 40 -10.97 -12.86 -3.49
C SER A 40 -9.45 -13.06 -3.51
N GLY A 41 -8.82 -13.10 -4.70
CA GLY A 41 -7.37 -13.21 -4.83
C GLY A 41 -6.62 -12.02 -4.20
N TYR A 42 -7.10 -10.79 -4.39
CA TYR A 42 -6.49 -9.59 -3.82
C TYR A 42 -6.51 -9.59 -2.29
N PHE A 43 -7.69 -9.78 -1.68
CA PHE A 43 -7.78 -9.72 -0.22
C PHE A 43 -7.10 -10.91 0.45
N ALA A 44 -7.34 -12.13 -0.04
CA ALA A 44 -6.76 -13.32 0.56
C ALA A 44 -5.22 -13.30 0.48
N SER A 45 -4.63 -12.95 -0.68
CA SER A 45 -3.16 -12.88 -0.83
C SER A 45 -2.49 -11.79 0.01
N ARG A 46 -3.19 -10.69 0.29
CA ARG A 46 -2.69 -9.63 1.16
C ARG A 46 -2.87 -9.96 2.64
N ALA A 47 -4.01 -10.52 3.00
CA ALA A 47 -4.34 -10.87 4.39
C ALA A 47 -3.61 -12.12 4.88
N ALA A 48 -3.20 -13.01 3.98
CA ALA A 48 -2.55 -14.29 4.29
C ALA A 48 -1.36 -14.17 5.25
N ALA A 49 -0.61 -13.07 5.19
CA ALA A 49 0.51 -12.84 6.10
C ALA A 49 0.07 -12.70 7.57
N SER A 50 -1.19 -12.37 7.83
CA SER A 50 -1.78 -12.33 9.19
C SER A 50 -2.36 -13.68 9.64
N GLY A 51 -2.24 -14.73 8.83
CA GLY A 51 -2.89 -16.03 9.05
C GLY A 51 -4.35 -16.05 8.57
N ALA A 52 -5.09 -17.07 9.00
CA ALA A 52 -6.48 -17.31 8.60
C ALA A 52 -7.47 -16.39 9.37
N VAL A 53 -7.28 -15.07 9.25
CA VAL A 53 -8.11 -14.06 9.93
C VAL A 53 -9.47 -13.89 9.25
N GLY A 54 -10.52 -13.62 10.04
CA GLY A 54 -11.86 -13.38 9.51
C GLY A 54 -12.02 -12.03 8.78
N ALA A 55 -13.11 -11.89 8.03
CA ALA A 55 -13.39 -10.70 7.22
C ALA A 55 -13.37 -9.39 8.02
N GLU A 56 -13.78 -9.37 9.29
CA GLU A 56 -13.75 -8.16 10.13
C GLU A 56 -12.33 -7.62 10.36
N VAL A 57 -11.34 -8.50 10.48
CA VAL A 57 -9.92 -8.09 10.60
C VAL A 57 -9.43 -7.50 9.28
N VAL A 58 -9.87 -8.07 8.15
CA VAL A 58 -9.55 -7.57 6.81
C VAL A 58 -10.23 -6.21 6.57
N LYS A 59 -11.50 -6.04 6.93
CA LYS A 59 -12.20 -4.73 6.86
C LYS A 59 -11.45 -3.66 7.64
N ALA A 60 -10.98 -3.99 8.85
CA ALA A 60 -10.23 -3.06 9.69
C ALA A 60 -8.89 -2.64 9.06
N THR A 61 -8.11 -3.59 8.53
CA THR A 61 -6.76 -3.33 8.00
C THR A 61 -6.75 -2.81 6.56
N PHE A 62 -7.82 -3.04 5.79
CA PHE A 62 -8.00 -2.56 4.42
C PHE A 62 -8.94 -1.34 4.35
N TYR A 63 -9.39 -0.85 5.50
CA TYR A 63 -10.00 0.44 5.86
C TYR A 63 -10.91 1.18 4.87
N ASN A 64 -10.44 1.46 3.65
CA ASN A 64 -11.15 2.29 2.67
C ASN A 64 -12.03 1.50 1.68
N PHE A 65 -11.86 0.18 1.55
CA PHE A 65 -12.75 -0.66 0.72
C PHE A 65 -14.19 -0.71 1.25
N ASP A 66 -15.15 -0.94 0.36
CA ASP A 66 -16.52 -1.28 0.75
C ASP A 66 -16.53 -2.53 1.67
N PRO A 67 -17.08 -2.42 2.90
CA PRO A 67 -17.11 -3.55 3.83
C PRO A 67 -17.85 -4.77 3.27
N GLY A 68 -18.95 -4.57 2.54
CA GLY A 68 -19.72 -5.68 1.96
C GLY A 68 -18.94 -6.43 0.89
N PHE A 69 -18.15 -5.71 0.09
CA PHE A 69 -17.25 -6.30 -0.90
C PHE A 69 -16.13 -7.11 -0.24
N VAL A 70 -15.48 -6.56 0.80
CA VAL A 70 -14.47 -7.31 1.57
C VAL A 70 -15.05 -8.60 2.14
N GLU A 71 -16.26 -8.55 2.69
CA GLU A 71 -16.92 -9.73 3.26
C GLU A 71 -17.16 -10.82 2.21
N ARG A 72 -17.73 -10.46 1.05
CA ARG A 72 -17.95 -11.41 -0.04
C ARG A 72 -16.65 -11.96 -0.62
N SER A 73 -15.60 -11.15 -0.68
CA SER A 73 -14.30 -11.60 -1.20
C SER A 73 -13.54 -12.51 -0.23
N MET A 74 -13.80 -12.42 1.07
CA MET A 74 -13.16 -13.26 2.08
C MET A 74 -13.98 -14.51 2.44
N ASP A 75 -15.22 -14.60 1.98
CA ASP A 75 -16.09 -15.77 2.20
C ASP A 75 -15.46 -17.03 1.56
N GLY A 76 -15.29 -18.09 2.37
CA GLY A 76 -14.68 -19.34 1.92
C GLY A 76 -13.18 -19.30 1.62
N ALA A 77 -12.48 -18.17 1.83
CA ALA A 77 -11.11 -17.99 1.35
C ALA A 77 -10.12 -18.99 1.97
N TRP A 78 -10.27 -19.31 3.27
CA TRP A 78 -9.36 -20.20 3.98
C TRP A 78 -9.72 -21.68 3.85
N GLU A 79 -10.95 -21.98 3.43
CA GLU A 79 -11.35 -23.30 2.94
C GLU A 79 -10.76 -23.59 1.55
N THR A 80 -10.62 -22.55 0.71
CA THR A 80 -10.03 -22.65 -0.64
C THR A 80 -8.52 -22.87 -0.59
N ALA A 81 -7.77 -22.08 0.19
CA ALA A 81 -6.33 -22.27 0.34
C ALA A 81 -5.82 -21.82 1.72
N ALA A 82 -4.77 -22.50 2.20
CA ALA A 82 -4.09 -22.08 3.42
C ALA A 82 -3.34 -20.75 3.21
N PRO A 83 -3.24 -19.88 4.23
CA PRO A 83 -2.50 -18.61 4.15
C PRO A 83 -1.06 -18.77 3.67
N GLU A 84 -0.38 -19.86 4.03
CA GLU A 84 0.99 -20.14 3.62
C GLU A 84 1.09 -20.37 2.10
N GLN A 85 0.10 -21.02 1.50
CA GLN A 85 0.05 -21.27 0.06
C GLN A 85 -0.14 -19.96 -0.71
N LEU A 86 -1.03 -19.08 -0.24
CA LEU A 86 -1.23 -17.75 -0.83
C LEU A 86 -0.01 -16.85 -0.69
N SER A 87 0.67 -16.89 0.46
CA SER A 87 1.91 -16.13 0.69
C SER A 87 3.02 -16.61 -0.26
N ALA A 88 3.15 -17.92 -0.45
CA ALA A 88 4.11 -18.50 -1.41
C ALA A 88 3.76 -18.12 -2.87
N ALA A 89 2.49 -18.26 -3.26
CA ALA A 89 2.00 -17.87 -4.58
C ALA A 89 2.25 -16.38 -4.87
N ARG A 90 2.05 -15.51 -3.88
CA ARG A 90 2.33 -14.07 -4.00
C ARG A 90 3.82 -13.78 -4.21
N LEU A 91 4.71 -14.51 -3.55
CA LEU A 91 6.16 -14.37 -3.76
C LEU A 91 6.57 -14.86 -5.16
N ILE A 92 6.00 -15.95 -5.65
CA ILE A 92 6.20 -16.44 -7.02
C ILE A 92 5.72 -15.40 -8.04
N ALA A 93 4.54 -14.80 -7.82
CA ALA A 93 4.02 -13.75 -8.68
C ALA A 93 4.95 -12.52 -8.70
N ALA A 94 5.50 -12.12 -7.54
CA ALA A 94 6.47 -11.04 -7.44
C ALA A 94 7.76 -11.35 -8.22
N ASP A 95 8.30 -12.56 -8.11
CA ASP A 95 9.49 -13.00 -8.85
C ASP A 95 9.26 -12.93 -10.37
N ARG A 96 8.17 -13.54 -10.84
CA ARG A 96 7.80 -13.55 -12.26
C ARG A 96 7.61 -12.13 -12.80
N MET A 97 6.86 -11.29 -12.08
CA MET A 97 6.65 -9.88 -12.41
C MET A 97 7.97 -9.13 -12.53
N MET A 98 8.85 -9.25 -11.53
CA MET A 98 10.11 -8.52 -11.51
C MET A 98 11.05 -8.95 -12.62
N ARG A 99 11.15 -10.26 -12.89
CA ARG A 99 11.96 -10.79 -13.99
C ARG A 99 11.45 -10.31 -15.36
N ARG A 100 10.13 -10.26 -15.55
CA ARG A 100 9.54 -9.79 -16.82
C ARG A 100 9.72 -8.29 -17.02
N LEU A 101 9.47 -7.48 -15.99
CA LEU A 101 9.44 -6.02 -16.12
C LEU A 101 10.82 -5.37 -15.96
N ALA A 102 11.74 -6.00 -15.24
CA ALA A 102 13.03 -5.42 -14.87
C ALA A 102 14.20 -6.43 -14.90
N GLY A 103 14.08 -7.53 -15.65
CA GLY A 103 15.05 -8.61 -15.69
C GLY A 103 16.50 -8.15 -15.87
N ASP A 104 16.75 -7.24 -16.81
CA ASP A 104 18.09 -6.71 -17.12
C ASP A 104 18.71 -5.90 -15.96
N MET A 105 17.93 -5.52 -14.96
CA MET A 105 18.36 -4.72 -13.81
C MET A 105 18.50 -5.54 -12.53
N ILE A 106 17.99 -6.78 -12.46
CA ILE A 106 17.90 -7.57 -11.23
C ILE A 106 19.27 -7.74 -10.55
N ASP A 107 20.30 -8.07 -11.33
CA ASP A 107 21.65 -8.33 -10.80
C ASP A 107 22.28 -7.09 -10.14
N SER A 108 21.80 -5.88 -10.49
CA SER A 108 22.28 -4.62 -9.91
C SER A 108 21.58 -4.22 -8.61
N LEU A 109 20.54 -4.95 -8.18
CA LEU A 109 19.70 -4.59 -7.05
C LEU A 109 20.28 -5.01 -5.69
N GLU A 110 21.34 -5.82 -5.64
CA GLU A 110 21.91 -6.32 -4.37
C GLU A 110 22.25 -5.21 -3.35
N PRO A 111 22.97 -4.13 -3.71
CA PRO A 111 23.25 -3.06 -2.76
C PRO A 111 21.98 -2.36 -2.27
N ALA A 112 21.01 -2.14 -3.17
CA ALA A 112 19.74 -1.50 -2.83
C ALA A 112 18.89 -2.38 -1.90
N ALA A 113 18.85 -3.69 -2.16
CA ALA A 113 18.17 -4.68 -1.35
C ALA A 113 18.73 -4.71 0.08
N ALA A 114 20.06 -4.63 0.25
CA ALA A 114 20.69 -4.58 1.56
C ALA A 114 20.31 -3.31 2.35
N ILE A 115 20.30 -2.14 1.70
CA ILE A 115 19.88 -0.87 2.34
C ILE A 115 18.40 -0.93 2.73
N ALA A 116 17.53 -1.36 1.80
CA ALA A 116 16.10 -1.47 2.06
C ALA A 116 15.79 -2.48 3.17
N ARG A 117 16.50 -3.61 3.21
CA ARG A 117 16.41 -4.60 4.29
C ARG A 117 16.79 -4.00 5.64
N THR A 118 17.86 -3.22 5.70
CA THR A 118 18.28 -2.54 6.94
C THR A 118 17.19 -1.60 7.46
N ALA A 119 16.60 -0.79 6.57
CA ALA A 119 15.47 0.07 6.93
C ALA A 119 14.26 -0.74 7.43
N ALA A 120 13.88 -1.79 6.71
CA ALA A 120 12.75 -2.64 7.08
C ALA A 120 12.97 -3.35 8.43
N LEU A 121 14.19 -3.81 8.73
CA LEU A 121 14.53 -4.39 10.03
C LEU A 121 14.39 -3.37 11.18
N ALA A 122 14.77 -2.11 10.95
CA ALA A 122 14.53 -1.05 11.93
C ALA A 122 13.01 -0.80 12.14
N ALA A 123 12.19 -0.94 11.10
CA ALA A 123 10.73 -0.90 11.24
C ALA A 123 10.21 -2.05 12.13
N CYS A 124 10.80 -3.25 12.01
CA CYS A 124 10.41 -4.43 12.79
C CYS A 124 10.66 -4.26 14.29
N GLU A 125 11.49 -3.32 14.72
CA GLU A 125 11.69 -3.01 16.14
C GLU A 125 10.48 -2.28 16.76
N ARG A 126 9.57 -1.73 15.93
CA ARG A 126 8.44 -0.89 16.36
C ARG A 126 7.11 -1.29 15.71
N PRO A 127 6.65 -2.55 15.86
CA PRO A 127 5.45 -3.05 15.21
C PRO A 127 4.14 -2.55 15.84
N GLU A 128 4.20 -1.81 16.95
CA GLU A 128 3.02 -1.45 17.73
C GLU A 128 2.01 -0.64 16.91
N GLY A 129 0.76 -1.09 16.87
CA GLY A 129 -0.31 -0.45 16.09
C GLY A 129 -0.17 -0.61 14.57
N ARG A 130 0.74 -1.48 14.11
CA ARG A 130 1.01 -1.74 12.68
C ARG A 130 0.62 -3.17 12.31
N ALA A 131 -0.69 -3.45 12.32
CA ALA A 131 -1.20 -4.81 12.23
C ALA A 131 -0.88 -5.50 10.89
N LEU A 132 -1.09 -4.83 9.75
CA LEU A 132 -0.83 -5.43 8.44
C LEU A 132 0.67 -5.55 8.19
N PHE A 133 1.45 -4.54 8.62
CA PHE A 133 2.91 -4.62 8.66
C PHE A 133 3.39 -5.81 9.48
N ALA A 134 2.89 -6.00 10.70
CA ALA A 134 3.33 -7.05 11.61
C ALA A 134 3.05 -8.44 11.02
N GLY A 135 1.90 -8.63 10.35
CA GLY A 135 1.62 -9.85 9.61
C GLY A 135 2.66 -10.13 8.52
N HIS A 136 3.09 -9.11 7.78
CA HIS A 136 4.16 -9.29 6.78
C HIS A 136 5.55 -9.48 7.42
N ALA A 137 5.85 -8.79 8.52
CA ALA A 137 7.16 -8.79 9.16
C ALA A 137 7.55 -10.14 9.80
N GLN A 138 6.57 -11.00 10.12
CA GLN A 138 6.82 -12.34 10.63
C GLN A 138 7.18 -13.37 9.54
N LEU A 139 7.02 -13.03 8.26
CA LEU A 139 7.38 -13.94 7.17
C LEU A 139 8.91 -14.08 7.05
N GLY A 140 9.35 -15.24 6.58
CA GLY A 140 10.76 -15.46 6.26
C GLY A 140 11.23 -14.55 5.13
N TRP A 141 12.46 -14.02 5.24
CA TRP A 141 13.07 -13.24 4.18
C TRP A 141 13.41 -14.12 2.98
N PRO A 142 13.11 -13.70 1.74
CA PRO A 142 13.61 -14.37 0.54
C PRO A 142 15.13 -14.19 0.40
N GLU A 143 15.75 -14.99 -0.47
CA GLU A 143 17.22 -14.96 -0.68
C GLU A 143 17.62 -14.09 -1.88
N GLU A 144 16.88 -14.18 -2.99
CA GLU A 144 17.18 -13.44 -4.21
C GLU A 144 17.12 -11.90 -3.98
N PRO A 145 18.11 -11.11 -4.41
CA PRO A 145 18.19 -9.68 -4.12
C PRO A 145 16.95 -8.87 -4.49
N HIS A 146 16.36 -9.11 -5.66
CA HIS A 146 15.16 -8.41 -6.10
C HIS A 146 13.93 -8.75 -5.25
N LEU A 147 13.84 -9.98 -4.74
CA LEU A 147 12.80 -10.39 -3.80
C LEU A 147 13.04 -9.83 -2.40
N VAL A 148 14.30 -9.72 -1.96
CA VAL A 148 14.65 -9.03 -0.71
C VAL A 148 14.21 -7.57 -0.80
N LEU A 149 14.47 -6.89 -1.91
CA LEU A 149 14.03 -5.52 -2.15
C LEU A 149 12.50 -5.41 -2.16
N TRP A 150 11.79 -6.30 -2.87
CA TRP A 150 10.33 -6.31 -2.93
C TRP A 150 9.70 -6.56 -1.55
N HIS A 151 10.24 -7.51 -0.79
CA HIS A 151 9.78 -7.79 0.57
C HIS A 151 10.07 -6.63 1.52
N ALA A 152 11.27 -6.04 1.47
CA ALA A 152 11.60 -4.84 2.25
C ALA A 152 10.63 -3.69 1.93
N GLN A 153 10.30 -3.45 0.66
CA GLN A 153 9.33 -2.44 0.28
C GLN A 153 7.90 -2.81 0.73
N THR A 154 7.52 -4.10 0.72
CA THR A 154 6.26 -4.55 1.33
C THR A 154 6.19 -4.08 2.78
N LEU A 155 7.22 -4.38 3.56
CA LEU A 155 7.29 -4.00 4.97
C LEU A 155 7.21 -2.48 5.15
N LEU A 156 8.05 -1.71 4.46
CA LEU A 156 8.08 -0.25 4.59
C LEU A 156 6.75 0.40 4.18
N ARG A 157 6.08 -0.12 3.14
CA ARG A 157 4.79 0.41 2.71
C ARG A 157 3.68 0.10 3.69
N GLU A 158 3.63 -1.11 4.26
CA GLU A 158 2.57 -1.46 5.20
C GLU A 158 2.82 -0.75 6.54
N PHE A 159 4.08 -0.57 6.93
CA PHE A 159 4.44 0.26 8.08
C PHE A 159 3.89 1.67 7.91
N ARG A 160 4.15 2.34 6.78
CA ARG A 160 3.58 3.66 6.47
C ARG A 160 2.05 3.62 6.41
N GLY A 161 1.48 2.60 5.77
CA GLY A 161 0.04 2.43 5.56
C GLY A 161 -0.75 2.35 6.85
N ASP A 162 -0.31 1.51 7.79
CA ASP A 162 -0.94 1.39 9.10
C ASP A 162 -0.86 2.72 9.90
N GLY A 163 0.22 3.48 9.73
CA GLY A 163 0.35 4.82 10.32
C GLY A 163 -0.61 5.83 9.71
N HIS A 164 -0.85 5.74 8.41
CA HIS A 164 -1.84 6.55 7.74
C HIS A 164 -3.26 6.24 8.24
N ILE A 165 -3.59 4.96 8.43
CA ILE A 165 -4.87 4.55 9.03
C ILE A 165 -4.98 5.10 10.47
N ALA A 166 -3.92 5.05 11.26
CA ALA A 166 -3.91 5.66 12.60
C ALA A 166 -4.16 7.18 12.55
N ALA A 167 -3.58 7.91 11.59
CA ALA A 167 -3.83 9.34 11.43
C ALA A 167 -5.28 9.64 10.98
N LEU A 168 -5.83 8.85 10.06
CA LEU A 168 -7.23 8.97 9.61
C LEU A 168 -8.22 8.75 10.75
N THR A 169 -8.00 7.68 11.53
CA THR A 169 -8.84 7.35 12.69
C THR A 169 -8.71 8.38 13.82
N ALA A 170 -7.54 8.96 14.04
CA ALA A 170 -7.36 10.07 14.99
C ALA A 170 -8.13 11.34 14.59
N GLN A 171 -8.31 11.57 13.28
CA GLN A 171 -9.21 12.61 12.77
C GLN A 171 -10.68 12.16 12.72
N GLY A 172 -11.01 10.95 13.16
CA GLY A 172 -12.37 10.41 13.13
C GLY A 172 -12.97 10.33 11.74
N LEU A 173 -12.15 10.20 10.69
CA LEU A 173 -12.65 9.92 9.36
C LEU A 173 -13.08 8.44 9.29
N SER A 174 -14.00 8.14 8.38
CA SER A 174 -14.33 6.79 7.92
C SER A 174 -13.52 6.42 6.68
N GLY A 175 -13.61 5.16 6.28
CA GLY A 175 -12.98 4.66 5.06
C GLY A 175 -13.39 5.40 3.78
N CYS A 176 -14.67 5.75 3.64
CA CYS A 176 -15.16 6.47 2.45
C CYS A 176 -14.77 7.96 2.50
N GLU A 177 -14.87 8.60 3.67
CA GLU A 177 -14.42 10.00 3.83
C GLU A 177 -12.91 10.16 3.58
N ALA A 178 -12.10 9.15 3.92
CA ALA A 178 -10.69 9.13 3.56
C ALA A 178 -10.47 9.15 2.03
N LEU A 179 -11.33 8.49 1.25
CA LEU A 179 -11.28 8.52 -0.22
C LEU A 179 -11.77 9.86 -0.78
N VAL A 180 -12.86 10.40 -0.23
CA VAL A 180 -13.39 11.71 -0.66
C VAL A 180 -12.36 12.81 -0.42
N THR A 181 -11.73 12.84 0.76
CA THR A 181 -10.66 13.82 1.05
C THR A 181 -9.42 13.62 0.18
N HIS A 182 -9.09 12.38 -0.20
CA HIS A 182 -8.03 12.14 -1.19
C HIS A 182 -8.41 12.68 -2.57
N ALA A 183 -9.65 12.46 -3.02
CA ALA A 183 -10.14 13.01 -4.28
C ALA A 183 -10.11 14.54 -4.30
N ALA A 184 -10.54 15.19 -3.20
CA ALA A 184 -10.53 16.64 -3.05
C ALA A 184 -9.11 17.25 -3.08
N ALA A 185 -8.08 16.48 -2.74
CA ALA A 185 -6.68 16.91 -2.87
C ALA A 185 -6.19 16.93 -4.33
N GLY A 186 -6.93 16.32 -5.27
CA GLY A 186 -6.69 16.42 -6.71
C GLY A 186 -5.55 15.56 -7.27
N GLU A 187 -5.00 14.63 -6.49
CA GLU A 187 -3.98 13.68 -6.98
C GLU A 187 -4.60 12.54 -7.81
N ILE A 188 -5.76 12.02 -7.40
CA ILE A 188 -6.49 10.93 -8.07
C ILE A 188 -7.97 11.32 -8.13
N SER A 189 -8.66 11.03 -9.25
CA SER A 189 -10.08 11.36 -9.38
C SER A 189 -10.97 10.54 -8.45
N GLY A 190 -12.09 11.13 -8.04
CA GLY A 190 -13.10 10.45 -7.22
C GLY A 190 -13.63 9.16 -7.87
N ASP A 191 -13.86 9.16 -9.18
CA ASP A 191 -14.36 7.98 -9.90
C ASP A 191 -13.38 6.80 -9.87
N VAL A 192 -12.08 7.07 -9.98
CA VAL A 192 -11.04 6.03 -9.87
C VAL A 192 -10.99 5.47 -8.44
N LEU A 193 -11.03 6.34 -7.43
CA LEU A 193 -11.01 5.90 -6.02
C LEU A 193 -12.28 5.14 -5.64
N LYS A 194 -13.45 5.60 -6.08
CA LYS A 194 -14.75 4.98 -5.84
C LYS A 194 -14.80 3.58 -6.47
N SER A 195 -14.50 3.47 -7.77
CA SER A 195 -14.53 2.20 -8.51
C SER A 195 -13.49 1.19 -7.99
N SER A 196 -12.24 1.62 -7.77
CA SER A 196 -11.17 0.72 -7.30
C SER A 196 -11.34 0.25 -5.84
N ARG A 197 -12.26 0.87 -5.08
CA ARG A 197 -12.61 0.49 -3.71
C ARG A 197 -14.03 -0.05 -3.56
N GLN A 198 -14.71 -0.25 -4.68
CA GLN A 198 -16.07 -0.80 -4.78
C GLN A 198 -17.09 0.00 -3.95
N ARG A 199 -16.88 1.31 -3.81
CA ARG A 199 -17.81 2.21 -3.13
C ARG A 199 -18.97 2.57 -4.04
N THR A 200 -20.16 2.68 -3.46
CA THR A 200 -21.36 3.09 -4.17
C THR A 200 -21.46 4.61 -4.28
N ASP A 201 -22.36 5.10 -5.15
CA ASP A 201 -22.68 6.53 -5.20
C ASP A 201 -23.29 7.03 -3.89
N ASP A 202 -24.09 6.18 -3.23
CA ASP A 202 -24.70 6.49 -1.93
C ASP A 202 -23.64 6.61 -0.82
N ASP A 203 -22.65 5.71 -0.77
CA ASP A 203 -21.52 5.83 0.16
C ASP A 203 -20.78 7.15 -0.03
N TRP A 204 -20.52 7.50 -1.29
CA TRP A 204 -19.77 8.69 -1.66
C TRP A 204 -20.54 9.96 -1.30
N ALA A 205 -21.85 10.00 -1.59
CA ALA A 205 -22.72 11.11 -1.24
C ALA A 205 -22.82 11.28 0.29
N ALA A 206 -23.00 10.19 1.03
CA ALA A 206 -23.04 10.23 2.50
C ALA A 206 -21.72 10.74 3.11
N ALA A 207 -20.57 10.29 2.59
CA ALA A 207 -19.26 10.79 3.01
C ALA A 207 -19.08 12.28 2.69
N HIS A 208 -19.57 12.74 1.53
CA HIS A 208 -19.54 14.14 1.15
C HIS A 208 -20.39 15.01 2.08
N ASP A 209 -21.62 14.58 2.37
CA ASP A 209 -22.53 15.28 3.29
C ASP A 209 -21.97 15.33 4.72
N SER A 210 -21.38 14.23 5.19
CA SER A 210 -20.70 14.18 6.49
C SER A 210 -19.54 15.19 6.55
N LEU A 211 -18.65 15.20 5.55
CA LEU A 211 -17.52 16.13 5.48
C LEU A 211 -17.95 17.60 5.34
N ARG A 212 -19.06 17.88 4.64
CA ARG A 212 -19.67 19.21 4.59
C ARG A 212 -20.23 19.63 5.95
N SER A 213 -20.94 18.73 6.63
CA SER A 213 -21.48 19.01 7.97
C SER A 213 -20.38 19.31 8.99
N ARG A 214 -19.21 18.70 8.80
CA ARG A 214 -17.98 18.93 9.58
C ARG A 214 -17.25 20.22 9.20
N GLY A 215 -17.64 20.86 8.11
CA GLY A 215 -16.99 22.04 7.56
C GLY A 215 -15.65 21.76 6.90
N TRP A 216 -15.37 20.52 6.49
CA TRP A 216 -14.15 20.17 5.74
C TRP A 216 -14.30 20.41 4.24
N LEU A 217 -15.52 20.24 3.71
CA LEU A 217 -15.85 20.51 2.32
C LEU A 217 -16.89 21.64 2.19
N ASP A 218 -16.83 22.38 1.11
CA ASP A 218 -17.84 23.37 0.72
C ASP A 218 -18.99 22.74 -0.09
N ALA A 219 -19.87 23.58 -0.64
CA ALA A 219 -21.05 23.09 -1.37
C ALA A 219 -20.70 22.40 -2.69
N GLU A 220 -19.58 22.78 -3.28
CA GLU A 220 -19.02 22.28 -4.54
C GLU A 220 -18.10 21.07 -4.34
N GLY A 221 -17.80 20.70 -3.09
CA GLY A 221 -16.97 19.55 -2.73
C GLY A 221 -15.48 19.83 -2.73
N ALA A 222 -15.08 21.10 -2.76
CA ALA A 222 -13.71 21.50 -2.55
C ALA A 222 -13.42 21.67 -1.05
N PHE A 223 -12.14 21.60 -0.69
CA PHE A 223 -11.75 21.83 0.70
C PHE A 223 -12.04 23.26 1.15
N THR A 224 -12.56 23.40 2.37
CA THR A 224 -12.49 24.64 3.14
C THR A 224 -11.07 24.83 3.70
N ASP A 225 -10.80 25.94 4.39
CA ASP A 225 -9.54 26.11 5.14
C ASP A 225 -9.38 25.03 6.21
N ALA A 226 -10.43 24.77 7.00
CA ALA A 226 -10.40 23.72 8.03
C ALA A 226 -10.18 22.32 7.43
N GLY A 227 -10.75 22.05 6.24
CA GLY A 227 -10.52 20.79 5.52
C GLY A 227 -9.09 20.65 5.00
N ARG A 228 -8.51 21.74 4.49
CA ARG A 228 -7.09 21.79 4.09
C ARG A 228 -6.18 21.52 5.29
N ASP A 229 -6.40 22.21 6.40
CA ASP A 229 -5.61 22.05 7.62
C ASP A 229 -5.72 20.62 8.17
N GLY A 230 -6.94 20.06 8.21
CA GLY A 230 -7.18 18.67 8.62
C GLY A 230 -6.49 17.65 7.72
N ARG A 231 -6.54 17.84 6.40
CA ARG A 231 -5.84 16.97 5.45
C ARG A 231 -4.33 17.09 5.57
N GLN A 232 -3.81 18.30 5.71
CA GLN A 232 -2.38 18.56 5.89
C GLN A 232 -1.88 17.86 7.17
N TRP A 233 -2.61 17.99 8.27
CA TRP A 233 -2.27 17.32 9.52
C TRP A 233 -2.16 15.78 9.36
N ILE A 234 -3.08 15.16 8.60
CA ILE A 234 -3.04 13.71 8.33
C ILE A 234 -1.77 13.35 7.55
N GLU A 235 -1.43 14.11 6.52
CA GLU A 235 -0.23 13.87 5.70
C GLU A 235 1.05 14.03 6.52
N GLU A 236 1.17 15.11 7.28
CA GLU A 236 2.32 15.38 8.15
C GLU A 236 2.49 14.29 9.20
N ARG A 237 1.40 13.91 9.90
CA ARG A 237 1.45 12.85 10.90
C ARG A 237 1.77 11.50 10.27
N THR A 238 1.31 11.22 9.05
CA THR A 238 1.67 10.00 8.33
C THR A 238 3.17 9.95 8.06
N ASP A 239 3.77 11.06 7.60
CA ASP A 239 5.19 11.12 7.30
C ASP A 239 6.05 11.04 8.57
N GLU A 240 5.64 11.72 9.65
CA GLU A 240 6.27 11.61 10.98
C GLU A 240 6.25 10.17 11.51
N LEU A 241 5.10 9.50 11.41
CA LEU A 241 4.92 8.12 11.86
C LEU A 241 5.66 7.09 11.03
N ALA A 242 6.14 7.45 9.84
CA ALA A 242 6.82 6.58 8.90
C ALA A 242 8.33 6.87 8.77
N VAL A 243 8.86 7.90 9.45
CA VAL A 243 10.26 8.33 9.26
C VAL A 243 11.28 7.36 9.88
N LEU A 244 10.90 6.62 10.93
CA LEU A 244 11.82 5.82 11.75
C LEU A 244 12.71 4.85 10.92
N PRO A 245 12.16 4.03 10.01
CA PRO A 245 12.96 3.12 9.17
C PRO A 245 14.00 3.83 8.32
N TYR A 246 13.66 5.01 7.79
CA TYR A 246 14.55 5.81 6.96
C TYR A 246 15.61 6.51 7.81
N ALA A 247 15.23 7.00 9.00
CA ALA A 247 16.17 7.61 9.94
C ALA A 247 17.30 6.65 10.34
N ALA A 248 17.01 5.35 10.45
CA ALA A 248 17.99 4.32 10.78
C ALA A 248 19.08 4.13 9.72
N ILE A 249 18.77 4.34 8.43
CA ILE A 249 19.75 4.21 7.34
C ILE A 249 20.43 5.54 6.99
N GLY A 250 19.88 6.68 7.42
CA GLY A 250 20.45 8.00 7.16
C GLY A 250 20.14 8.56 5.76
N GLU A 251 20.37 9.87 5.59
CA GLU A 251 19.94 10.61 4.39
C GLU A 251 20.71 10.18 3.13
N ASP A 252 22.00 9.89 3.28
CA ASP A 252 22.87 9.42 2.20
C ASP A 252 22.44 8.05 1.68
N ALA A 253 22.16 7.09 2.57
CA ALA A 253 21.67 5.77 2.15
C ALA A 253 20.27 5.86 1.53
N CYS A 254 19.42 6.76 2.02
CA CYS A 254 18.15 7.06 1.35
C CYS A 254 18.36 7.58 -0.08
N ALA A 255 19.34 8.46 -0.30
CA ALA A 255 19.67 8.98 -1.62
C ALA A 255 20.23 7.89 -2.55
N GLN A 256 21.14 7.06 -2.06
CA GLN A 256 21.67 5.91 -2.78
C GLN A 256 20.57 4.92 -3.16
N LEU A 257 19.68 4.59 -2.22
CA LEU A 257 18.55 3.70 -2.45
C LEU A 257 17.62 4.23 -3.55
N ARG A 258 17.27 5.52 -3.50
CA ARG A 258 16.45 6.14 -4.56
C ARG A 258 17.15 6.10 -5.92
N ALA A 259 18.44 6.42 -5.97
CA ALA A 259 19.19 6.43 -7.22
C ALA A 259 19.28 5.02 -7.85
N ALA A 260 19.61 4.01 -7.04
CA ALA A 260 19.72 2.63 -7.49
C ALA A 260 18.37 2.03 -7.93
N CYS A 261 17.29 2.34 -7.22
CA CYS A 261 15.96 1.78 -7.52
C CYS A 261 15.18 2.54 -8.61
N ARG A 262 15.59 3.75 -9.00
CA ARG A 262 14.83 4.58 -9.95
C ARG A 262 14.56 3.87 -11.29
N PRO A 263 15.53 3.22 -11.95
CA PRO A 263 15.27 2.52 -13.22
C PRO A 263 14.22 1.41 -13.09
N THR A 264 14.34 0.55 -12.07
CA THR A 264 13.37 -0.51 -11.78
C THR A 264 12.00 0.07 -11.45
N SER A 265 11.93 1.10 -10.61
CA SER A 265 10.67 1.77 -10.26
C SER A 265 9.94 2.33 -11.49
N VAL A 266 10.67 2.96 -12.43
CA VAL A 266 10.10 3.45 -13.69
C VAL A 266 9.54 2.31 -14.54
N ALA A 267 10.25 1.18 -14.64
CA ALA A 267 9.78 0.02 -15.39
C ALA A 267 8.51 -0.60 -14.76
N MET A 268 8.47 -0.68 -13.42
CA MET A 268 7.29 -1.18 -12.69
C MET A 268 6.09 -0.23 -12.82
N ALA A 269 6.32 1.08 -12.71
CA ALA A 269 5.28 2.10 -12.85
C ALA A 269 4.62 2.07 -14.23
N ALA A 270 5.35 1.73 -15.29
CA ALA A 270 4.79 1.60 -16.64
C ALA A 270 3.71 0.49 -16.74
N ALA A 271 3.76 -0.52 -15.85
CA ALA A 271 2.77 -1.59 -15.79
C ALA A 271 1.51 -1.24 -14.98
N ILE A 272 1.56 -0.21 -14.13
CA ILE A 272 0.47 0.15 -13.22
C ILE A 272 -0.69 0.87 -13.94
N GLY A 273 -0.47 1.37 -15.16
CA GLY A 273 -1.54 1.95 -15.98
C GLY A 273 -2.11 3.29 -15.49
N PHE A 274 -1.56 3.88 -14.41
CA PHE A 274 -1.89 5.26 -14.05
C PHE A 274 -1.29 6.23 -15.09
N PRO A 275 -2.02 7.29 -15.49
CA PRO A 275 -1.47 8.31 -16.38
C PRO A 275 -0.21 8.92 -15.75
N ARG A 276 0.90 8.93 -16.50
CA ARG A 276 2.13 9.66 -16.12
C ARG A 276 1.75 11.13 -15.86
N ARG A 277 2.03 11.65 -14.66
CA ARG A 277 2.25 13.10 -14.53
C ARG A 277 3.62 13.39 -15.14
N GLY A 278 3.67 14.40 -16.01
CA GLY A 278 4.89 14.87 -16.64
C GLY A 278 5.91 15.31 -15.59
N ASP A 279 7.19 15.13 -15.92
CA ASP A 279 8.29 15.73 -15.18
C ASP A 279 8.21 17.26 -15.36
N ASP A 280 7.75 17.96 -14.32
CA ASP A 280 8.05 19.38 -14.05
C ASP A 280 8.58 19.49 -12.61
#